data_AF-T1GZQ1-F1
#
_entry.id   AF-T1GZQ1-F1
#
_cell.length_a   1.000
_cell.length_b   1.000
_cell.length_c   1.000
_cell.angle_alpha   90.00
_cell.angle_beta   90.00
_cell.angle_gamma   90.00
#
_symmetry.space_group_name_H-M   'P 1'
#
loop_
_entity.id
_entity.type
_entity.pdbx_description
1 polymer ?
#
loop_
_entity_poly.entity_id
_entity_poly.type
_entity_poly.pdbx_seq_one_letter_code
_entity_poly.pdbx_strand_id
1 'polypeptide(L)'
;MPKKTYHGKATNRINARESILISVKENEHKLKEPKANGVCVNLKRQTEQLKKVYFVKKIEEPIQLTSIPYIVMLTTENNLGEFSEEFVSRTMLYSL
;
A
#
# COMPACT_ATOMS: atom_id res chain seq x y z
N MET A 1 15.53 38.84 19.90
CA MET A 1 15.40 37.52 19.23
C MET A 1 14.11 37.51 18.42
N PRO A 2 14.13 37.23 17.10
CA PRO A 2 12.90 37.23 16.33
C PRO A 2 12.11 35.94 16.60
N LYS A 3 10.83 36.09 16.96
CA LYS A 3 9.89 35.00 17.21
C LYS A 3 9.57 34.32 15.87
N LYS A 4 9.81 33.00 15.76
CA LYS A 4 9.35 32.21 14.60
C LYS A 4 7.83 32.08 14.69
N THR A 5 7.11 32.83 13.86
CA THR A 5 5.67 32.64 13.65
C THR A 5 5.46 31.42 12.76
N TYR A 6 4.90 30.35 13.31
CA TYR A 6 4.43 29.22 12.51
C TYR A 6 3.19 29.66 11.74
N HIS A 7 3.38 30.18 10.54
CA HIS A 7 2.30 30.28 9.58
C HIS A 7 2.05 28.88 9.02
N GLY A 8 1.07 28.19 9.61
CA GLY A 8 0.48 27.01 9.02
C GLY A 8 0.01 27.32 7.61
N LYS A 9 0.79 26.92 6.61
CA LYS A 9 0.37 26.89 5.22
C LYS A 9 0.01 25.44 4.91
N ALA A 10 -1.28 25.13 4.92
CA ALA A 10 -1.81 23.96 4.25
C ALA A 10 -1.64 24.16 2.74
N THR A 11 -0.46 23.87 2.20
CA THR A 11 -0.23 23.79 0.77
C THR A 11 -0.09 22.32 0.38
N ASN A 12 -1.22 21.60 0.36
CA ASN A 12 -1.33 20.34 -0.38
C ASN A 12 -1.34 20.64 -1.89
N ARG A 13 -0.26 21.23 -2.40
CA ARG A 13 0.02 21.19 -3.83
C ARG A 13 0.54 19.78 -4.08
N ILE A 14 -0.36 18.88 -4.46
CA ILE A 14 0.04 17.55 -4.91
C ILE A 14 0.83 17.78 -6.20
N ASN A 15 2.15 17.77 -6.09
CA ASN A 15 3.14 18.02 -7.16
C ASN A 15 3.16 16.87 -8.20
N ALA A 16 2.02 16.23 -8.47
CA ALA A 16 1.89 15.12 -9.41
C ALA A 16 2.18 15.53 -10.86
N ARG A 17 1.81 16.76 -11.25
CA ARG A 17 2.13 17.26 -12.60
C ARG A 17 3.63 17.49 -12.76
N GLU A 18 4.28 18.04 -11.74
CA GLU A 18 5.72 18.31 -11.75
C GLU A 18 6.52 17.00 -11.83
N SER A 19 6.13 15.97 -11.08
CA SER A 19 6.78 14.65 -11.14
C SER A 19 6.59 13.97 -12.49
N ILE A 20 5.45 14.15 -13.16
CA ILE A 20 5.23 13.68 -14.54
C ILE A 20 6.16 14.41 -15.51
N LEU A 21 6.27 15.74 -15.43
CA LEU A 21 7.12 16.51 -16.34
C LEU A 21 8.61 16.15 -16.19
N ILE A 22 9.08 15.92 -14.97
CA ILE A 22 10.44 15.43 -14.70
C ILE A 22 10.64 14.06 -15.38
N SER A 23 9.69 13.14 -15.21
CA SER A 23 9.75 11.79 -15.79
C SER A 23 9.74 11.81 -17.34
N VAL A 24 8.99 12.72 -17.96
CA VAL A 24 8.97 12.89 -19.42
C VAL A 24 10.35 13.34 -19.91
N LYS A 25 10.95 14.34 -19.26
CA LYS A 25 12.27 14.85 -19.61
C LYS A 25 13.37 13.78 -19.47
N GLU A 26 13.31 12.96 -18.42
CA GLU A 26 14.23 11.83 -18.24
C GLU A 26 14.06 10.76 -19.32
N ASN A 27 12.82 10.46 -19.71
CA ASN A 27 12.52 9.50 -20.77
C ASN A 27 13.05 9.97 -22.13
N GLU A 28 12.92 11.26 -22.44
CA GLU A 28 13.51 11.84 -23.65
C GLU A 28 15.03 11.66 -23.69
N HIS A 29 15.72 11.88 -22.58
CA HIS A 29 17.17 11.66 -22.49
C HIS A 29 17.52 10.18 -22.69
N LYS A 30 16.82 9.28 -21.99
CA LYS A 30 17.03 7.82 -22.08
C LYS A 30 16.75 7.27 -23.47
N LEU A 31 15.97 7.95 -24.31
CA LEU A 31 15.65 7.51 -25.67
C LEU A 31 16.70 7.94 -26.71
N LYS A 32 17.47 9.01 -26.48
CA LYS A 32 18.40 9.57 -27.48
C LYS A 32 19.48 8.59 -27.93
N GLU A 33 20.23 8.04 -26.97
CA GLU A 33 21.33 7.10 -27.22
C GLU A 33 20.86 5.76 -27.83
N PRO A 34 19.85 5.06 -27.28
CA PRO A 34 19.41 3.79 -27.84
C PRO A 34 18.74 3.96 -29.22
N LYS A 35 18.05 5.08 -29.47
CA LYS A 35 17.50 5.37 -30.80
C LYS A 35 18.60 5.51 -31.86
N ALA A 36 19.74 6.13 -31.52
CA ALA A 36 20.89 6.23 -32.42
C ALA A 36 21.53 4.86 -32.69
N ASN A 37 21.54 3.98 -31.68
CA ASN A 37 22.09 2.63 -31.77
C ASN A 37 21.09 1.58 -32.31
N GLY A 38 19.87 1.98 -32.67
CA GLY A 38 18.81 1.06 -33.12
C GLY A 38 18.30 0.10 -32.04
N VAL A 39 18.58 0.38 -30.76
CA VAL A 39 18.20 -0.45 -29.62
C VAL A 39 16.81 -0.04 -29.11
N CYS A 40 15.94 -1.01 -28.88
CA CYS A 40 14.64 -0.77 -28.26
C CYS A 40 14.78 -0.66 -26.73
N VAL A 41 14.16 0.34 -26.12
CA VAL A 41 14.18 0.56 -24.67
C VAL A 41 12.78 0.64 -24.11
N ASN A 42 12.54 -0.10 -23.02
CA ASN A 42 11.28 -0.05 -22.28
C ASN A 42 11.30 1.10 -21.27
N LEU A 43 10.60 2.19 -21.58
CA LEU A 43 10.49 3.39 -20.75
C LEU A 43 9.31 3.35 -19.77
N LYS A 44 8.48 2.29 -19.81
CA LYS A 44 7.34 2.15 -18.89
C LYS A 44 7.86 1.77 -17.51
N ARG A 45 7.29 2.41 -16.48
CA ARG A 45 7.50 2.02 -15.09
C ARG A 45 7.09 0.56 -14.90
N GLN A 46 7.97 -0.21 -14.27
CA GLN A 46 7.67 -1.57 -13.85
C GLN A 46 7.06 -1.51 -12.45
N THR A 47 6.13 -2.43 -12.17
CA THR A 47 5.69 -2.68 -10.80
C THR A 47 6.87 -3.18 -9.97
N GLU A 48 6.70 -3.19 -8.64
CA GLU A 48 7.69 -3.82 -7.78
C GLU A 48 7.97 -5.25 -8.26
N GLN A 49 9.25 -5.53 -8.49
CA GLN A 49 9.68 -6.85 -8.91
C GLN A 49 9.57 -7.80 -7.71
N LEU A 50 9.32 -9.08 -8.02
CA LEU A 50 9.35 -10.12 -7.00
C LEU A 50 10.69 -10.08 -6.26
N LYS A 51 10.62 -10.18 -4.93
CA LYS A 51 11.81 -10.23 -4.09
C LYS A 51 12.66 -11.43 -4.52
N LYS A 52 13.96 -11.19 -4.72
CA LYS A 52 14.92 -12.26 -5.04
C LYS A 52 14.91 -13.31 -3.93
N VAL A 53 15.23 -14.55 -4.28
CA VAL A 53 15.35 -15.65 -3.31
C VAL A 53 16.38 -15.28 -2.25
N TYR A 54 15.99 -15.35 -0.98
CA TYR A 54 16.87 -15.11 0.17
C TYR A 54 16.78 -16.27 1.15
N PHE A 55 17.93 -16.65 1.73
CA PHE A 55 17.99 -17.67 2.77
C PHE A 55 17.79 -17.01 4.14
N VAL A 56 16.86 -17.54 4.92
CA VAL A 56 16.62 -17.09 6.30
C VAL A 56 17.42 -17.97 7.26
N LYS A 57 18.24 -17.35 8.12
CA LYS A 57 18.95 -18.06 9.17
C LYS A 57 17.95 -18.48 10.26
N LYS A 58 17.88 -19.78 10.55
CA LYS A 58 17.11 -20.33 11.68
C LYS A 58 17.86 -20.06 12.98
N ILE A 59 17.81 -18.81 13.47
CA ILE A 59 18.34 -18.48 14.80
C ILE A 59 17.34 -18.90 15.88
N GLU A 60 16.04 -18.76 15.59
CA GLU A 60 14.93 -19.10 16.48
C GLU A 60 13.91 -19.96 15.73
N GLU A 61 13.16 -20.78 16.47
CA GLU A 61 12.08 -21.60 15.90
C GLU A 61 10.89 -20.69 15.51
N PRO A 62 10.28 -20.88 14.32
CA PRO A 62 9.14 -20.07 13.91
C PRO A 62 7.96 -20.25 14.85
N ILE A 63 7.42 -19.13 15.36
CA ILE A 63 6.23 -19.16 16.20
C ILE A 63 5.01 -19.46 15.32
N GLN A 64 4.31 -20.54 15.62
CA GLN A 64 3.04 -20.86 14.98
C GLN A 64 1.92 -20.05 15.63
N LEU A 65 1.25 -19.21 14.85
CA LEU A 65 0.10 -18.43 15.29
C LEU A 65 -1.18 -19.01 14.69
N THR A 66 -2.25 -19.03 15.47
CA THR A 66 -3.59 -19.41 15.01
C THR A 66 -4.36 -18.18 14.52
N SER A 67 -5.31 -18.39 13.62
CA SER A 67 -6.19 -17.32 13.15
C SER A 67 -7.05 -16.78 14.29
N ILE A 68 -7.17 -15.45 14.38
CA ILE A 68 -8.08 -14.79 15.31
C ILE A 68 -9.51 -14.90 14.77
N PRO A 69 -10.48 -15.41 15.54
CA PRO A 69 -11.87 -15.46 15.11
C PRO A 69 -12.48 -14.05 15.04
N TYR A 70 -13.40 -13.84 14.11
CA TYR A 70 -14.15 -12.59 14.00
C TYR A 70 -15.16 -12.51 15.15
N ILE A 71 -14.89 -11.65 16.15
CA ILE A 71 -15.80 -11.35 17.25
C ILE A 71 -16.38 -9.96 17.00
N VAL A 72 -17.69 -9.88 16.79
CA VAL A 72 -18.40 -8.60 16.74
C VAL A 72 -18.45 -8.06 18.17
N MET A 73 -17.53 -7.16 18.51
CA MET A 73 -17.54 -6.44 19.78
C MET A 73 -18.64 -5.36 19.71
N LEU A 74 -19.87 -5.75 20.02
CA LEU A 74 -20.94 -4.78 20.26
C LEU A 74 -20.57 -4.02 21.54
N THR A 75 -20.14 -2.78 21.40
CA THR A 75 -19.96 -1.86 22.53
C THR A 75 -21.32 -1.69 23.20
N THR A 76 -21.50 -2.27 24.39
CA THR A 76 -22.70 -2.08 25.21
C THR A 76 -22.69 -0.69 25.81
N GLU A 77 -23.06 0.30 25.01
CA GLU A 77 -23.89 1.39 25.51
C GLU A 77 -25.27 1.16 24.92
N ASN A 78 -26.12 0.51 25.73
CA ASN A 78 -27.55 0.29 25.57
C ASN A 78 -27.99 -1.07 24.98
N ASN A 79 -28.40 -1.92 25.93
CA ASN A 79 -29.42 -2.96 25.85
C ASN A 79 -29.00 -4.35 25.33
N LEU A 80 -29.16 -5.31 26.24
CA LEU A 80 -29.22 -6.75 26.02
C LEU A 80 -30.23 -7.06 24.91
N GLY A 81 -29.73 -7.36 23.72
CA GLY A 81 -30.45 -8.08 22.69
C GLY A 81 -29.61 -9.30 22.34
N GLU A 82 -30.05 -10.47 22.79
CA GLU A 82 -29.46 -11.76 22.43
C GLU A 82 -29.28 -11.85 20.92
N PHE A 83 -28.04 -11.88 20.45
CA PHE A 83 -27.72 -12.19 19.07
C PHE A 83 -27.80 -13.70 18.91
N SER A 84 -28.88 -14.20 18.30
CA SER A 84 -29.06 -15.63 18.06
C SER A 84 -28.03 -16.18 17.07
N GLU A 85 -27.62 -17.44 17.26
CA GLU A 85 -26.69 -18.22 16.42
C GLU A 85 -27.07 -18.25 14.92
N GLU A 86 -28.31 -17.90 14.60
CA GLU A 86 -28.85 -17.78 13.24
C GLU A 86 -28.15 -16.67 12.42
N PHE A 87 -27.66 -15.60 13.06
CA PHE A 87 -27.05 -14.48 12.35
C PHE A 87 -25.65 -14.81 11.78
N VAL A 88 -24.87 -15.60 12.53
CA VAL A 88 -23.55 -16.10 12.09
C VAL A 88 -23.69 -17.14 10.97
N SER A 89 -24.76 -17.93 11.01
CA SER A 89 -25.06 -18.93 9.99
C SER A 89 -25.46 -18.29 8.65
N ARG A 90 -26.12 -17.13 8.69
CA ARG A 90 -26.58 -16.41 7.48
C ARG A 90 -25.43 -15.78 6.69
N THR A 91 -24.38 -15.28 7.33
CA THR A 91 -23.24 -14.67 6.62
C THR A 91 -22.35 -15.71 5.94
N MET A 92 -22.27 -16.93 6.48
CA MET A 92 -21.50 -18.03 5.89
C MET A 92 -22.21 -18.70 4.69
N LEU A 93 -23.49 -18.43 4.48
CA LEU A 93 -24.26 -18.95 3.33
C LEU A 93 -24.09 -18.12 2.04
N TYR A 94 -23.55 -16.90 2.11
CA TYR A 94 -23.38 -16.01 0.95
C TYR A 94 -21.96 -16.03 0.35
N SER A 95 -21.13 -17.02 0.70
CA SER A 95 -19.80 -17.23 0.15
C SER A 95 -19.69 -18.49 -0.73
N LEU A 96 -20.71 -18.77 -1.55
CA LEU A 96 -20.69 -19.76 -2.63
C LEU A 96 -20.62 -19.10 -4.00
#